data_AF-X1QMN0-F1
#
_entry.id   AF-X1QMN0-F1
#
_cell.length_a   1.000
_cell.length_b   1.000
_cell.length_c   1.000
_cell.angle_alpha   90.00
_cell.angle_beta   90.00
_cell.angle_gamma   90.00
#
_symmetry.space_group_name_H-M   'P 1'
#
loop_
_entity.id
_entity.type
_entity.pdbx_description
1 polymer ?
#
loop_
_entity_poly.entity_id
_entity_poly.type
_entity_poly.pdbx_seq_one_letter_code
_entity_poly.pdbx_strand_id
1 'polypeptide(L)'
;IRKISIPHCARGPLRCEKCKEMSKEKNICLYKQNFTAERVALKNLRKGIEPPKSGITKNIWYDAIGAQMRADIWGQICPGCPRMAKYYAEIDGSISHAGIGIDGEVYVAILISNAFFEKDIRKNIHNSIKFLPLREESRYTDMIFKAIELCDENPNDFRKAREKLMEYWNTIRVELVQKANVRRKREFLNHEILSGVHVLPNAGFIILSLL
;
A
#
# COMPACT_ATOMS: atom_id res chain seq x y z
N ILE A 1 -5.29 -33.12 5.78
CA ILE A 1 -5.22 -31.67 5.44
C ILE A 1 -5.25 -31.55 3.92
N ARG A 2 -6.38 -31.15 3.33
CA ARG A 2 -6.52 -31.05 1.87
C ARG A 2 -5.57 -29.95 1.37
N LYS A 3 -4.69 -30.29 0.42
CA LYS A 3 -3.85 -29.33 -0.30
C LYS A 3 -4.78 -28.34 -1.01
N ILE A 4 -4.90 -27.12 -0.49
CA ILE A 4 -5.48 -26.01 -1.23
C ILE A 4 -4.49 -25.70 -2.35
N SER A 5 -4.82 -26.09 -3.57
CA SER A 5 -4.07 -25.72 -4.77
C SER A 5 -4.24 -24.22 -4.99
N ILE A 6 -3.23 -23.44 -4.60
CA ILE A 6 -3.14 -22.02 -4.93
C ILE A 6 -2.87 -21.93 -6.44
N PRO A 7 -3.72 -21.22 -7.22
CA PRO A 7 -3.45 -21.03 -8.64
C PRO A 7 -2.10 -20.36 -8.83
N HIS A 8 -1.32 -20.90 -9.76
CA HIS A 8 0.02 -20.44 -10.09
C HIS A 8 0.02 -18.92 -10.34
N CYS A 9 1.01 -18.24 -9.77
CA CYS A 9 1.23 -16.81 -9.86
C CYS A 9 1.39 -16.39 -11.33
N ALA A 10 0.30 -15.95 -11.95
CA ALA A 10 0.31 -15.36 -13.28
C ALA A 10 -0.47 -14.05 -13.25
N ARG A 11 0.09 -13.03 -13.90
CA ARG A 11 -0.55 -11.76 -14.24
C ARG A 11 -1.72 -12.01 -15.22
N GLY A 12 -2.74 -12.75 -14.79
CA GLY A 12 -3.73 -13.39 -15.65
C GLY A 12 -5.19 -12.98 -15.40
N PRO A 13 -6.11 -13.35 -16.33
CA PRO A 13 -7.50 -12.88 -16.41
C PRO A 13 -8.37 -13.18 -15.17
N LEU A 14 -8.10 -14.26 -14.43
CA LEU A 14 -8.83 -14.65 -13.22
C LEU A 14 -8.75 -13.62 -12.08
N ARG A 15 -7.67 -12.82 -12.01
CA ARG A 15 -7.55 -11.73 -11.03
C ARG A 15 -8.54 -10.60 -11.35
N CYS A 16 -8.73 -10.31 -12.63
CA CYS A 16 -9.62 -9.24 -13.10
C CYS A 16 -11.09 -9.53 -12.76
N GLU A 17 -11.54 -10.79 -12.79
CA GLU A 17 -12.93 -11.17 -12.47
C GLU A 17 -13.30 -10.97 -11.00
N LYS A 18 -12.45 -11.40 -10.05
CA LYS A 18 -12.73 -11.18 -8.62
C LYS A 18 -12.73 -9.71 -8.21
N CYS A 19 -11.84 -8.91 -8.80
CA CYS A 19 -11.86 -7.45 -8.57
C CYS A 19 -13.19 -6.83 -9.01
N LYS A 20 -13.81 -7.33 -10.09
CA LYS A 20 -15.12 -6.86 -10.59
C LYS A 20 -16.24 -7.17 -9.62
N GLU A 21 -16.23 -8.35 -8.99
CA GLU A 21 -17.26 -8.74 -8.01
C GLU A 21 -17.22 -7.85 -6.76
N MET A 22 -16.04 -7.70 -6.13
CA MET A 22 -15.87 -6.83 -4.95
C MET A 22 -16.20 -5.35 -5.24
N SER A 23 -15.92 -4.90 -6.47
CA SER A 23 -16.24 -3.55 -6.95
C SER A 23 -17.75 -3.28 -6.99
N LYS A 24 -18.57 -4.26 -7.41
CA LYS A 24 -20.03 -4.11 -7.49
C LYS A 24 -20.65 -3.85 -6.12
N GLU A 25 -20.17 -4.54 -5.09
CA GLU A 25 -20.63 -4.35 -3.71
C GLU A 25 -20.27 -2.97 -3.16
N LYS A 26 -19.01 -2.52 -3.35
CA LYS A 26 -18.54 -1.18 -2.89
C LYS A 26 -19.30 -0.02 -3.51
N ASN A 27 -19.77 -0.15 -4.76
CA ASN A 27 -20.46 0.91 -5.51
C ASN A 27 -21.86 1.27 -4.96
N ILE A 28 -22.54 0.31 -4.33
CA ILE A 28 -23.92 0.48 -3.87
C ILE A 28 -23.95 1.21 -2.52
N CYS A 29 -23.04 0.88 -1.59
CA CYS A 29 -23.13 1.36 -0.21
C CYS A 29 -22.32 2.64 0.11
N LEU A 30 -21.21 2.94 -0.60
CA LEU A 30 -20.17 3.82 -0.01
C LEU A 30 -19.83 5.10 -0.79
N TYR A 31 -20.52 5.44 -1.88
CA TYR A 31 -20.11 6.58 -2.73
C TYR A 31 -20.08 7.96 -2.03
N LYS A 32 -20.94 8.19 -1.03
CA LYS A 32 -20.99 9.45 -0.28
C LYS A 32 -19.96 9.53 0.86
N GLN A 33 -19.34 8.42 1.23
CA GLN A 33 -18.43 8.31 2.37
C GLN A 33 -16.96 8.12 1.97
N ASN A 34 -16.68 8.01 0.66
CA ASN A 34 -15.33 7.84 0.14
C ASN A 34 -14.70 9.16 -0.31
N PHE A 35 -13.42 9.31 -0.02
CA PHE A 35 -12.62 10.46 -0.38
C PHE A 35 -11.54 10.07 -1.40
N THR A 36 -10.84 11.06 -1.96
CA THR A 36 -9.63 10.89 -2.80
C THR A 36 -9.66 9.74 -3.83
N ALA A 37 -8.85 8.69 -3.64
CA ALA A 37 -8.56 7.64 -4.61
C ALA A 37 -9.79 6.76 -4.88
N GLU A 38 -10.44 6.32 -3.80
CA GLU A 38 -11.64 5.49 -3.81
C GLU A 38 -12.79 6.22 -4.50
N ARG A 39 -12.94 7.53 -4.24
CA ARG A 39 -13.98 8.32 -4.90
C ARG A 39 -13.79 8.40 -6.40
N VAL A 40 -12.55 8.52 -6.89
CA VAL A 40 -12.26 8.49 -8.34
C VAL A 40 -12.52 7.10 -8.90
N ALA A 41 -12.07 6.07 -8.20
CA ALA A 41 -12.27 4.69 -8.60
C ALA A 41 -13.76 4.33 -8.74
N LEU A 42 -14.60 4.68 -7.78
CA LEU A 42 -16.05 4.47 -7.86
C LEU A 42 -16.69 5.22 -9.05
N LYS A 43 -16.21 6.43 -9.37
CA LYS A 43 -16.65 7.14 -10.58
C LYS A 43 -16.24 6.41 -11.86
N ASN A 44 -15.05 5.80 -11.88
CA ASN A 44 -14.57 5.02 -13.02
C ASN A 44 -15.38 3.73 -13.18
N LEU A 45 -15.65 3.03 -12.09
CA LEU A 45 -16.47 1.81 -12.07
C LEU A 45 -17.89 2.07 -12.58
N ARG A 46 -18.52 3.19 -12.16
CA ARG A 46 -19.83 3.63 -12.68
C ARG A 46 -19.84 3.96 -14.17
N LYS A 47 -18.66 4.19 -14.76
CA LYS A 47 -18.47 4.39 -16.20
C LYS A 47 -18.07 3.10 -16.93
N GLY A 48 -18.10 1.95 -16.25
CA GLY A 48 -17.71 0.65 -16.80
C GLY A 48 -16.19 0.46 -16.93
N ILE A 49 -15.38 1.32 -16.29
CA ILE A 49 -13.92 1.15 -16.27
C ILE A 49 -13.57 0.23 -15.10
N GLU A 50 -13.27 -1.03 -15.42
CA GLU A 50 -12.99 -2.06 -14.42
C GLU A 50 -11.56 -2.00 -13.84
N PRO A 51 -11.31 -2.62 -12.66
CA PRO A 51 -9.96 -2.77 -12.13
C PRO A 51 -9.06 -3.59 -13.08
N PRO A 52 -7.74 -3.28 -13.15
CA PRO A 52 -7.03 -2.26 -12.37
C PRO A 52 -7.14 -0.84 -12.94
N LYS A 53 -7.78 -0.67 -14.11
CA LYS A 53 -7.89 0.65 -14.77
C LYS A 53 -8.73 1.63 -13.95
N SER A 54 -9.66 1.15 -13.13
CA SER A 54 -10.44 1.95 -12.20
C SER A 54 -9.57 2.74 -11.22
N GLY A 55 -8.49 2.13 -10.71
CA GLY A 55 -7.57 2.74 -9.75
C GLY A 55 -6.59 3.74 -10.38
N ILE A 56 -6.37 3.67 -11.70
CA ILE A 56 -5.37 4.48 -12.41
C ILE A 56 -6.00 5.64 -13.20
N THR A 57 -7.15 5.38 -13.85
CA THR A 57 -7.70 6.31 -14.85
C THR A 57 -8.10 7.64 -14.22
N LYS A 58 -7.37 8.71 -14.54
CA LYS A 58 -7.59 10.06 -13.99
C LYS A 58 -7.55 10.12 -12.45
N ASN A 59 -6.94 9.12 -11.81
CA ASN A 59 -6.74 9.11 -10.38
C ASN A 59 -5.35 9.66 -10.08
N ILE A 60 -5.24 10.73 -9.29
CA ILE A 60 -3.94 11.29 -8.89
C ILE A 60 -3.51 10.78 -7.51
N TRP A 61 -4.40 10.09 -6.80
CA TRP A 61 -4.24 9.64 -5.42
C TRP A 61 -3.97 8.14 -5.33
N TYR A 62 -3.64 7.47 -6.43
CA TYR A 62 -3.46 6.01 -6.48
C TYR A 62 -2.33 5.49 -5.58
N ASP A 63 -1.45 6.37 -5.11
CA ASP A 63 -0.31 6.15 -4.22
C ASP A 63 -0.52 6.78 -2.82
N ALA A 64 -1.77 7.14 -2.49
CA ALA A 64 -2.16 7.52 -1.14
C ALA A 64 -2.25 6.29 -0.23
N ILE A 65 -2.30 6.52 1.07
CA ILE A 65 -2.33 5.48 2.11
C ILE A 65 -3.66 4.70 2.19
N GLY A 66 -4.73 5.12 1.49
CA GLY A 66 -6.07 4.56 1.66
C GLY A 66 -6.12 3.03 1.52
N ALA A 67 -5.35 2.49 0.57
CA ALA A 67 -5.21 1.06 0.42
C ALA A 67 -4.50 0.37 1.59
N GLN A 68 -3.39 0.93 2.04
CA GLN A 68 -2.64 0.43 3.19
C GLN A 68 -3.46 0.42 4.50
N MET A 69 -4.35 1.41 4.71
CA MET A 69 -5.15 1.53 5.93
C MET A 69 -6.18 0.42 6.13
N ARG A 70 -6.60 -0.27 5.06
CA ARG A 70 -7.65 -1.31 5.08
C ARG A 70 -7.09 -2.73 4.85
N ALA A 71 -5.78 -2.87 4.95
CA ALA A 71 -5.05 -4.12 4.69
C ALA A 71 -5.26 -5.18 5.77
N ASP A 72 -5.69 -4.77 6.96
CA ASP A 72 -5.80 -5.59 8.16
C ASP A 72 -6.67 -6.83 7.98
N ILE A 73 -7.84 -6.66 7.35
CA ILE A 73 -8.76 -7.76 7.08
C ILE A 73 -8.09 -8.90 6.29
N TRP A 74 -7.25 -8.58 5.31
CA TRP A 74 -6.59 -9.58 4.46
C TRP A 74 -5.54 -10.39 5.22
N GLY A 75 -4.83 -9.75 6.15
CA GLY A 75 -3.93 -10.45 7.06
C GLY A 75 -4.68 -11.32 8.07
N GLN A 76 -5.76 -10.79 8.65
CA GLN A 76 -6.57 -11.47 9.67
C GLN A 76 -7.27 -12.73 9.14
N ILE A 77 -7.79 -12.71 7.91
CA ILE A 77 -8.45 -13.88 7.32
C ILE A 77 -7.47 -14.88 6.68
N CYS A 78 -6.17 -14.55 6.65
CA CYS A 78 -5.11 -15.41 6.10
C CYS A 78 -3.99 -15.69 7.12
N PRO A 79 -4.28 -16.13 8.35
CA PRO A 79 -3.25 -16.32 9.38
C PRO A 79 -2.19 -17.33 8.92
N GLY A 80 -0.91 -16.96 8.98
CA GLY A 80 0.21 -17.80 8.52
C GLY A 80 0.22 -18.08 7.03
N CYS A 81 -0.62 -17.43 6.23
CA CYS A 81 -0.78 -17.63 4.80
C CYS A 81 -0.44 -16.35 4.01
N PRO A 82 0.80 -15.82 4.08
CA PRO A 82 1.15 -14.51 3.53
C PRO A 82 0.97 -14.41 2.01
N ARG A 83 1.10 -15.53 1.27
CA ARG A 83 0.80 -15.59 -0.17
C ARG A 83 -0.68 -15.32 -0.46
N MET A 84 -1.59 -15.79 0.39
CA MET A 84 -3.03 -15.54 0.25
C MET A 84 -3.39 -14.12 0.69
N ALA A 85 -2.79 -13.63 1.78
CA ALA A 85 -2.94 -12.24 2.22
C ALA A 85 -2.53 -11.27 1.09
N LYS A 86 -1.36 -11.49 0.49
CA LYS A 86 -0.90 -10.75 -0.71
C LYS A 86 -1.92 -10.80 -1.83
N TYR A 87 -2.42 -11.99 -2.17
CA TYR A 87 -3.35 -12.16 -3.28
C TYR A 87 -4.63 -11.33 -3.10
N TYR A 88 -5.22 -11.34 -1.91
CA TYR A 88 -6.41 -10.54 -1.63
C TYR A 88 -6.12 -9.04 -1.57
N ALA A 89 -5.02 -8.65 -0.94
CA ALA A 89 -4.58 -7.25 -0.89
C ALA A 89 -4.30 -6.67 -2.30
N GLU A 90 -3.71 -7.45 -3.20
CA GLU A 90 -3.50 -7.02 -4.59
C GLU A 90 -4.82 -6.86 -5.36
N ILE A 91 -5.78 -7.76 -5.15
CA ILE A 91 -7.13 -7.66 -5.73
C ILE A 91 -7.80 -6.39 -5.23
N ASP A 92 -7.85 -6.23 -3.91
CA ASP A 92 -8.56 -5.14 -3.27
C ASP A 92 -7.92 -3.78 -3.60
N GLY A 93 -6.60 -3.67 -3.45
CA GLY A 93 -5.85 -2.46 -3.77
C GLY A 93 -6.01 -2.02 -5.22
N SER A 94 -6.06 -2.97 -6.17
CA SER A 94 -6.21 -2.64 -7.60
C SER A 94 -7.54 -1.96 -7.96
N ILE A 95 -8.54 -2.01 -7.08
CA ILE A 95 -9.82 -1.35 -7.29
C ILE A 95 -9.63 0.18 -7.33
N SER A 96 -8.84 0.72 -6.38
CA SER A 96 -8.72 2.17 -6.18
C SER A 96 -7.31 2.74 -6.22
N HIS A 97 -6.29 1.90 -6.11
CA HIS A 97 -4.89 2.27 -6.01
C HIS A 97 -4.06 1.58 -7.09
N ALA A 98 -2.79 1.98 -7.22
CA ALA A 98 -1.85 1.44 -8.19
C ALA A 98 -0.40 1.56 -7.71
N GLY A 99 0.47 0.70 -8.24
CA GLY A 99 1.90 0.69 -7.92
C GLY A 99 2.14 0.61 -6.42
N ILE A 100 2.95 1.52 -5.89
CA ILE A 100 3.32 1.57 -4.46
C ILE A 100 2.12 1.75 -3.52
N GLY A 101 0.99 2.28 -3.98
CA GLY A 101 -0.24 2.32 -3.18
C GLY A 101 -0.80 0.92 -2.89
N ILE A 102 -0.64 -0.02 -3.82
CA ILE A 102 -1.00 -1.44 -3.63
C ILE A 102 0.09 -2.14 -2.79
N ASP A 103 1.37 -1.82 -3.02
CA ASP A 103 2.48 -2.40 -2.22
C ASP A 103 2.26 -2.15 -0.72
N GLY A 104 1.71 -0.99 -0.35
CA GLY A 104 1.37 -0.69 1.04
C GLY A 104 0.29 -1.60 1.64
N GLU A 105 -0.77 -1.88 0.89
CA GLU A 105 -1.80 -2.82 1.33
C GLU A 105 -1.25 -4.24 1.45
N VAL A 106 -0.47 -4.67 0.46
CA VAL A 106 0.19 -5.98 0.45
C VAL A 106 1.11 -6.14 1.65
N TYR A 107 1.96 -5.15 1.92
CA TYR A 107 2.93 -5.22 3.00
C TYR A 107 2.27 -5.37 4.37
N VAL A 108 1.29 -4.52 4.67
CA VAL A 108 0.57 -4.56 5.96
C VAL A 108 -0.23 -5.85 6.11
N ALA A 109 -0.89 -6.33 5.06
CA ALA A 109 -1.62 -7.59 5.09
C ALA A 109 -0.69 -8.78 5.40
N ILE A 110 0.52 -8.79 4.82
CA ILE A 110 1.52 -9.84 5.09
C ILE A 110 2.09 -9.74 6.50
N LEU A 111 2.41 -8.53 6.97
CA LEU A 111 2.88 -8.29 8.34
C LEU A 111 1.91 -8.89 9.36
N ILE A 112 0.61 -8.62 9.18
CA ILE A 112 -0.45 -9.11 10.06
C ILE A 112 -0.61 -10.63 9.93
N SER A 113 -0.64 -11.17 8.71
CA SER A 113 -0.69 -12.62 8.47
C SER A 113 0.44 -13.37 9.17
N ASN A 114 1.67 -12.85 9.09
CA ASN A 114 2.85 -13.44 9.71
C ASN A 114 2.85 -13.28 11.23
N ALA A 115 2.31 -12.17 11.76
CA ALA A 115 2.29 -11.87 13.21
C ALA A 115 1.54 -12.91 14.05
N PHE A 116 0.64 -13.70 13.45
CA PHE A 116 0.00 -14.84 14.15
C PHE A 116 0.99 -15.91 14.61
N PHE A 117 2.15 -16.03 13.94
CA PHE A 117 3.12 -17.11 14.19
C PHE A 117 4.56 -16.64 14.37
N GLU A 118 4.90 -15.42 13.96
CA GLU A 118 6.22 -14.81 14.16
C GLU A 118 6.16 -13.76 15.27
N LYS A 119 6.83 -14.05 16.40
CA LYS A 119 6.86 -13.17 17.58
C LYS A 119 7.98 -12.12 17.51
N ASP A 120 9.04 -12.40 16.74
CA ASP A 120 10.12 -11.43 16.53
C ASP A 120 9.70 -10.42 15.47
N ILE A 121 9.50 -9.17 15.90
CA ILE A 121 9.02 -8.08 15.04
C ILE A 121 10.00 -7.78 13.91
N ARG A 122 11.31 -7.76 14.18
CA ARG A 122 12.35 -7.55 13.16
C ARG A 122 12.31 -8.67 12.13
N LYS A 123 12.21 -9.91 12.58
CA LYS A 123 12.11 -11.07 11.70
C LYS A 123 10.83 -11.04 10.86
N ASN A 124 9.69 -10.60 11.44
CA ASN A 124 8.44 -10.42 10.71
C ASN A 124 8.58 -9.34 9.62
N ILE A 125 9.14 -8.17 9.95
CA ILE A 125 9.42 -7.09 8.99
C ILE A 125 10.25 -7.63 7.81
N HIS A 126 11.40 -8.26 8.10
CA HIS A 126 12.28 -8.79 7.04
C HIS A 126 11.63 -9.92 6.22
N ASN A 127 10.84 -10.80 6.83
CA ASN A 127 10.14 -11.84 6.10
C ASN A 127 9.01 -11.27 5.22
N SER A 128 8.34 -10.21 5.67
CA SER A 128 7.26 -9.55 4.94
C SER A 128 7.77 -8.78 3.71
N ILE A 129 8.95 -8.15 3.81
CA ILE A 129 9.60 -7.45 2.68
C ILE A 129 9.83 -8.38 1.48
N LYS A 130 10.09 -9.68 1.69
CA LYS A 130 10.38 -10.66 0.62
C LYS A 130 9.24 -10.85 -0.39
N PHE A 131 8.05 -10.32 -0.10
CA PHE A 131 6.88 -10.38 -0.96
C PHE A 131 6.69 -9.12 -1.82
N LEU A 132 7.46 -8.07 -1.57
CA LEU A 132 7.44 -6.82 -2.31
C LEU A 132 8.48 -6.84 -3.45
N PRO A 133 8.41 -5.89 -4.41
CA PRO A 133 9.51 -5.67 -5.36
C PRO A 133 10.81 -5.30 -4.64
N LEU A 134 11.93 -5.52 -5.33
CA LEU A 134 13.27 -5.26 -4.79
C LEU A 134 13.45 -3.79 -4.42
N ARG A 135 14.40 -3.51 -3.51
CA ARG A 135 14.66 -2.16 -2.97
C ARG A 135 14.95 -1.16 -4.09
N GLU A 136 15.78 -1.56 -5.04
CA GLU A 136 16.18 -0.80 -6.23
C GLU A 136 15.03 -0.54 -7.22
N GLU A 137 13.95 -1.32 -7.14
CA GLU A 137 12.79 -1.22 -8.04
C GLU A 137 11.58 -0.53 -7.41
N SER A 138 11.52 -0.45 -6.07
CA SER A 138 10.38 0.11 -5.35
C SER A 138 10.79 1.08 -4.26
N ARG A 139 10.34 2.34 -4.41
CA ARG A 139 10.43 3.37 -3.37
C ARG A 139 9.73 2.96 -2.07
N TYR A 140 8.73 2.07 -2.14
CA TYR A 140 8.04 1.57 -0.95
C TYR A 140 8.97 0.67 -0.13
N THR A 141 9.60 -0.31 -0.79
CA THR A 141 10.60 -1.19 -0.17
C THR A 141 11.80 -0.39 0.35
N ASP A 142 12.30 0.58 -0.42
CA ASP A 142 13.39 1.48 -0.02
C ASP A 142 13.04 2.30 1.23
N MET A 143 11.81 2.82 1.31
CA MET A 143 11.35 3.56 2.49
C MET A 143 11.27 2.66 3.74
N ILE A 144 10.89 1.38 3.61
CA ILE A 144 10.93 0.43 4.73
C ILE A 144 12.37 0.23 5.21
N PHE A 145 13.31 -0.06 4.30
CA PHE A 145 14.71 -0.22 4.67
C PHE A 145 15.28 1.04 5.31
N LYS A 146 14.94 2.21 4.76
CA LYS A 146 15.37 3.48 5.33
C LYS A 146 14.85 3.69 6.75
N ALA A 147 13.61 3.30 7.03
CA ALA A 147 13.07 3.38 8.39
C ALA A 147 13.78 2.43 9.36
N ILE A 148 14.13 1.20 8.93
CA ILE A 148 14.94 0.27 9.74
C ILE A 148 16.32 0.88 10.06
N GLU A 149 17.02 1.40 9.04
CA GLU A 149 18.31 2.09 9.19
C GLU A 149 18.22 3.23 10.23
N LEU A 150 17.16 4.04 10.14
CA LEU A 150 16.94 5.17 11.05
C LEU A 150 16.61 4.73 12.48
N CYS A 151 15.91 3.63 12.68
CA CYS A 151 15.75 3.02 14.01
C CYS A 151 17.10 2.60 14.59
N ASP A 152 17.92 1.89 13.80
CA ASP A 152 19.23 1.38 14.23
C ASP A 152 20.22 2.51 14.56
N GLU A 153 20.19 3.62 13.80
CA GLU A 153 21.00 4.81 14.07
C GLU A 153 20.57 5.61 15.31
N ASN A 154 19.30 5.49 15.72
CA ASN A 154 18.72 6.32 16.79
C ASN A 154 17.92 5.44 17.78
N PRO A 155 18.55 4.43 18.42
CA PRO A 155 17.84 3.36 19.15
C PRO A 155 17.05 3.83 20.37
N ASN A 156 17.36 5.01 20.92
CA ASN A 156 16.69 5.58 22.09
C ASN A 156 15.97 6.90 21.79
N ASP A 157 15.86 7.28 20.50
CA ASP A 157 15.27 8.55 20.10
C ASP A 157 14.41 8.40 18.84
N PHE A 158 13.22 7.84 19.05
CA PHE A 158 12.19 7.71 18.01
C PHE A 158 11.84 9.07 17.36
N ARG A 159 11.87 10.17 18.12
CA ARG A 159 11.49 11.50 17.60
C ARG A 159 12.50 11.94 16.55
N LYS A 160 13.80 11.75 16.82
CA LYS A 160 14.88 12.02 15.88
C LYS A 160 14.86 11.09 14.66
N ALA A 161 14.57 9.79 14.85
CA ALA A 161 14.40 8.87 13.74
C ALA A 161 13.25 9.31 12.81
N ARG A 162 12.12 9.75 13.40
CA ARG A 162 10.96 10.26 12.68
C ARG A 162 11.26 11.56 11.92
N GLU A 163 12.00 12.48 12.53
CA GLU A 163 12.43 13.74 11.89
C GLU A 163 13.26 13.43 10.62
N LYS A 164 14.31 12.61 10.75
CA LYS A 164 15.15 12.17 9.63
C LYS A 164 14.35 11.42 8.55
N LEU A 165 13.37 10.61 8.93
CA LEU A 165 12.49 9.93 7.98
C LEU A 165 11.67 10.96 7.17
N MET A 166 11.18 12.01 7.81
CA MET A 166 10.44 13.08 7.15
C MET A 166 11.31 13.94 6.25
N GLU A 167 12.58 14.18 6.61
CA GLU A 167 13.57 14.80 5.74
C GLU A 167 13.79 13.96 4.48
N TYR A 168 13.98 12.65 4.64
CA TYR A 168 14.14 11.72 3.53
C TYR A 168 12.90 11.66 2.63
N TRP A 169 11.70 11.63 3.22
CA TRP A 169 10.45 11.77 2.49
C TRP A 169 10.39 13.09 1.72
N ASN A 170 10.80 14.21 2.31
CA ASN A 170 10.82 15.51 1.64
C ASN A 170 11.73 15.51 0.41
N THR A 171 12.90 14.86 0.46
CA THR A 171 13.77 14.68 -0.71
C THR A 171 13.04 13.96 -1.84
N ILE A 172 12.44 12.79 -1.55
CA ILE A 172 11.68 12.02 -2.54
C ILE A 172 10.49 12.82 -3.07
N ARG A 173 9.78 13.52 -2.20
CA ARG A 173 8.59 14.31 -2.53
C ARG A 173 8.91 15.41 -3.54
N VAL A 174 10.05 16.09 -3.40
CA VAL A 174 10.52 17.09 -4.38
C VAL A 174 10.76 16.45 -5.75
N GLU A 175 11.40 15.28 -5.82
CA GLU A 175 11.56 14.54 -7.09
C GLU A 175 10.21 14.18 -7.73
N LEU A 176 9.26 13.73 -6.92
CA LEU A 176 7.91 13.37 -7.39
C LEU A 176 7.15 14.59 -7.92
N VAL A 177 7.30 15.76 -7.31
CA VAL A 177 6.71 17.02 -7.79
C VAL A 177 7.26 17.37 -9.17
N GLN A 178 8.57 17.23 -9.38
CA GLN A 178 9.22 17.53 -10.67
C GLN A 178 8.76 16.56 -11.77
N LYS A 179 8.57 15.28 -11.45
CA LYS A 179 8.09 14.25 -12.38
C LYS A 179 6.58 14.28 -12.63
N ALA A 180 5.81 14.98 -11.80
CA ALA A 180 4.36 14.98 -11.88
C ALA A 180 3.87 15.80 -13.09
N ASN A 181 3.27 15.13 -14.07
CA ASN A 181 2.75 15.75 -15.29
C ASN A 181 1.39 16.44 -15.12
N VAL A 182 0.73 16.27 -13.97
CA VAL A 182 -0.61 16.82 -13.70
C VAL A 182 -0.53 17.90 -12.61
N ARG A 183 -1.07 19.09 -12.89
CA ARG A 183 -1.08 20.23 -11.94
C ARG A 183 -1.62 19.86 -10.57
N ARG A 184 -2.77 19.19 -10.50
CA ARG A 184 -3.38 18.77 -9.22
C ARG A 184 -2.51 17.79 -8.43
N LYS A 185 -1.72 16.94 -9.10
CA LYS A 185 -0.77 16.04 -8.43
C LYS A 185 0.37 16.84 -7.79
N ARG A 186 0.88 17.85 -8.48
CA ARG A 186 1.88 18.79 -7.92
C ARG A 186 1.32 19.54 -6.72
N GLU A 187 0.09 20.05 -6.81
CA GLU A 187 -0.60 20.72 -5.70
C GLU A 187 -0.75 19.81 -4.49
N PHE A 188 -1.17 18.55 -4.71
CA PHE A 188 -1.25 17.54 -3.64
C PHE A 188 0.10 17.28 -2.96
N LEU A 189 1.17 17.08 -3.75
CA LEU A 189 2.51 16.80 -3.24
C LEU A 189 3.20 18.01 -2.59
N ASN A 190 2.83 19.24 -2.98
CA ASN A 190 3.36 20.47 -2.37
C ASN A 190 2.61 20.90 -1.12
N HIS A 191 1.41 20.34 -0.88
CA HIS A 191 0.62 20.71 0.28
C HIS A 191 1.26 20.17 1.57
N GLU A 192 1.47 21.07 2.54
CA GLU A 192 2.16 20.78 3.80
C GLU A 192 1.56 19.59 4.55
N ILE A 193 0.24 19.62 4.78
CA ILE A 193 -0.46 18.55 5.50
C ILE A 193 -0.81 17.36 4.59
N LEU A 194 -1.43 17.61 3.42
CA LEU A 194 -1.96 16.53 2.58
C LEU A 194 -0.88 15.64 1.97
N SER A 195 0.34 16.15 1.73
CA SER A 195 1.43 15.28 1.26
C SER A 195 1.78 14.16 2.24
N GLY A 196 1.46 14.34 3.53
CA GLY A 196 1.60 13.32 4.56
C GLY A 196 0.67 12.11 4.39
N VAL A 197 -0.40 12.20 3.58
CA VAL A 197 -1.26 11.03 3.30
C VAL A 197 -0.73 10.13 2.18
N HIS A 198 0.45 10.45 1.63
CA HIS A 198 1.14 9.59 0.68
C HIS A 198 1.59 8.29 1.34
N VAL A 199 1.60 7.18 0.61
CA VAL A 199 1.87 5.86 1.19
C VAL A 199 3.29 5.74 1.81
N LEU A 200 4.29 6.41 1.20
CA LEU A 200 5.70 6.30 1.61
C LEU A 200 5.99 6.73 3.06
N PRO A 201 5.77 7.98 3.50
CA PRO A 201 6.06 8.36 4.88
C PRO A 201 5.32 7.47 5.90
N ASN A 202 4.12 7.01 5.55
CA ASN A 202 3.33 6.12 6.40
C ASN A 202 3.90 4.69 6.49
N ALA A 203 4.53 4.18 5.42
CA ALA A 203 5.30 2.93 5.50
C ALA A 203 6.41 3.06 6.54
N GLY A 204 7.17 4.16 6.49
CA GLY A 204 8.22 4.41 7.47
C GLY A 204 7.69 4.58 8.90
N PHE A 205 6.59 5.32 9.11
CA PHE A 205 5.98 5.44 10.44
C PHE A 205 5.53 4.09 11.02
N ILE A 206 5.02 3.18 10.20
CA ILE A 206 4.67 1.82 10.65
C ILE A 206 5.93 1.11 11.15
N ILE A 207 7.03 1.14 10.39
CA ILE A 207 8.29 0.50 10.78
C ILE A 207 8.86 1.11 12.06
N LEU A 208 8.96 2.44 12.12
CA LEU A 208 9.47 3.13 13.30
C LEU A 208 8.63 2.84 14.56
N SER A 209 7.34 2.55 14.40
CA SER A 209 6.44 2.27 15.53
C SER A 209 6.47 0.81 15.96
N LEU A 210 6.92 -0.09 15.07
CA LEU A 210 7.04 -1.52 15.35
C LEU A 210 8.39 -1.86 16.02
N LEU A 211 9.45 -1.12 15.69
CA LEU A 211 10.80 -1.29 16.22
C LEU A 211 11.06 -0.43 17.44
#